data_AF-A0A9D6SD88-F1
#
_entry.id   AF-A0A9D6SD88-F1
#
_cell.length_a   1.000
_cell.length_b   1.000
_cell.length_c   1.000
_cell.angle_alpha   90.00
_cell.angle_beta   90.00
_cell.angle_gamma   90.00
#
_symmetry.space_group_name_H-M   'P 1'
#
loop_
_entity.id
_entity.type
_entity.pdbx_description
1 polymer ?
#
loop_
_entity_poly.entity_id
_entity_poly.type
_entity_poly.pdbx_seq_one_letter_code
_entity_poly.pdbx_strand_id
1 'polypeptide(L)' 'MNLRREQPRTRMFFLPAYSRELNPDELLGQDVKTNAVGGKRPFDRKQMIDTARSCLPTTQRRPAIVRSYFQEEHLRYAAP' A
#
# COMPACT_ATOMS: atom_id res chain seq x y z
N MET A 1 0.82 -39.52 -0.93
CA MET A 1 0.60 -38.33 -1.78
C MET A 1 1.44 -37.19 -1.20
N ASN A 2 2.57 -36.87 -1.81
CA ASN A 2 3.56 -35.94 -1.24
C ASN A 2 3.17 -34.49 -1.55
N LEU A 3 2.63 -33.75 -0.59
CA LEU A 3 2.52 -32.29 -0.69
C LEU A 3 3.92 -31.68 -0.48
N ARG A 4 4.61 -31.35 -1.58
CA ARG A 4 5.77 -30.47 -1.52
C ARG A 4 5.28 -29.10 -1.08
N ARG A 5 5.66 -28.67 0.12
CA ARG A 5 5.52 -27.28 0.55
C ARG A 5 6.48 -26.45 -0.29
N GLU A 6 5.97 -25.77 -1.31
CA GLU A 6 6.76 -24.79 -2.03
C GLU A 6 7.03 -23.60 -1.10
N GLN A 7 8.31 -23.26 -0.94
CA GLN A 7 8.69 -22.08 -0.17
C GLN A 7 8.25 -20.83 -0.92
N PRO A 8 7.67 -19.82 -0.23
CA PRO A 8 7.29 -18.57 -0.88
C PRO A 8 8.53 -17.93 -1.51
N ARG A 9 8.44 -17.62 -2.82
CA ARG A 9 9.50 -16.96 -3.56
C ARG A 9 9.46 -15.46 -3.29
N THR A 10 10.41 -14.96 -2.49
CA THR A 10 10.61 -13.52 -2.27
C THR A 10 11.52 -12.95 -3.35
N ARG A 11 11.12 -11.83 -3.95
CA ARG A 11 11.96 -11.05 -4.89
C ARG A 11 12.35 -9.72 -4.22
N MET A 12 13.61 -9.33 -4.39
CA MET A 12 14.13 -8.04 -3.92
C MET A 12 14.29 -7.10 -5.10
N PHE A 13 13.83 -5.86 -4.94
CA PHE A 13 13.95 -4.81 -5.95
C PHE A 13 14.77 -3.65 -5.37
N PHE A 14 15.73 -3.14 -6.14
CA PHE A 14 16.50 -1.96 -5.75
C PHE A 14 15.80 -0.71 -6.28
N LEU A 15 15.50 0.21 -5.37
CA LEU A 15 14.99 1.53 -5.71
C LEU A 15 16.15 2.54 -5.70
N PRO A 16 16.30 3.37 -6.74
CA PRO A 16 17.21 4.52 -6.71
C PRO A 16 16.90 5.44 -5.53
N ALA A 17 17.92 6.15 -5.05
CA ALA A 17 17.73 7.15 -4.01
C ALA A 17 16.76 8.25 -4.50
N TYR A 18 15.88 8.70 -3.61
CA TYR A 18 14.88 9.76 -3.86
C TYR A 18 13.77 9.44 -4.88
N SER A 19 13.63 8.19 -5.35
CA SER A 19 12.57 7.81 -6.29
C SER A 19 11.26 7.40 -5.61
N ARG A 20 10.45 8.40 -5.22
CA ARG A 20 9.15 8.17 -4.58
C ARG A 20 8.13 7.58 -5.56
N GLU A 21 8.20 7.99 -6.82
CA GLU A 21 7.40 7.51 -7.94
C GLU A 21 7.55 6.00 -8.20
N LEU A 22 8.64 5.40 -7.74
CA LEU A 22 8.88 3.97 -7.83
C LEU A 22 8.41 3.20 -6.59
N ASN A 23 7.88 3.85 -5.54
CA ASN A 23 7.39 3.16 -4.35
C ASN A 23 5.86 3.04 -4.36
N PRO A 24 5.27 1.83 -4.49
CA PRO A 24 3.81 1.67 -4.52
C PRO A 24 3.13 2.10 -3.20
N ASP A 25 3.87 2.15 -2.09
CA ASP A 25 3.35 2.61 -0.81
C ASP A 25 3.03 4.12 -0.81
N GLU A 26 3.59 4.90 -1.73
CA GLU A 26 3.28 6.33 -1.85
C GLU A 26 1.84 6.55 -2.30
N LEU A 27 1.31 5.70 -3.19
CA LEU A 27 -0.10 5.76 -3.62
C LEU A 27 -1.05 5.36 -2.49
N LEU A 28 -0.71 4.29 -1.76
CA LEU A 28 -1.46 3.90 -0.57
C LEU A 28 -1.42 5.02 0.50
N GLY A 29 -0.25 5.62 0.70
CA GLY A 29 -0.07 6.72 1.64
C GLY A 29 -0.87 7.96 1.27
N GLN A 30 -0.96 8.27 -0.03
CA GLN A 30 -1.83 9.32 -0.54
C GLN A 30 -3.30 9.00 -0.26
N ASP A 31 -3.74 7.79 -0.55
CA ASP A 31 -5.12 7.35 -0.30
C ASP A 31 -5.49 7.40 1.19
N VAL A 32 -4.57 7.00 2.08
CA VAL A 32 -4.79 7.10 3.53
C VAL A 32 -4.86 8.57 3.95
N LYS A 33 -3.99 9.44 3.45
CA LYS A 33 -4.04 10.87 3.79
C LYS A 33 -5.36 11.51 3.33
N THR A 34 -5.79 11.22 2.10
CA THR A 34 -7.02 11.77 1.52
C THR A 34 -8.27 11.19 2.20
N ASN A 35 -8.38 9.86 2.31
CA ASN A 35 -9.60 9.20 2.77
C ASN A 35 -9.71 9.05 4.30
N ALA A 36 -8.58 8.95 5.01
CA ALA A 36 -8.57 8.80 6.47
C ALA A 36 -8.51 10.15 7.19
N VAL A 37 -7.58 11.01 6.77
CA VAL A 37 -7.22 12.22 7.53
C VAL A 37 -7.78 13.49 6.88
N GLY A 38 -8.01 13.49 5.56
CA GLY A 38 -8.41 14.67 4.79
C GLY A 38 -9.71 15.35 5.23
N GLY A 39 -10.59 14.65 5.96
CA GLY A 39 -11.84 15.19 6.50
C GLY A 39 -11.92 15.26 8.02
N LYS A 40 -10.90 14.80 8.76
CA LYS A 40 -10.93 14.74 10.23
C LYS A 40 -9.61 15.27 10.77
N ARG A 41 -9.67 16.29 11.62
CA ARG A 41 -8.51 16.77 12.36
C ARG A 41 -8.38 15.96 13.65
N PRO A 42 -7.43 15.02 13.75
CA PRO A 42 -7.27 14.25 14.98
C PRO A 42 -6.79 15.17 16.11
N PHE A 43 -7.35 14.99 17.30
CA PHE A 43 -7.03 15.75 18.51
C PHE A 43 -5.69 15.33 19.13
N ASP A 44 -5.31 14.07 18.96
CA ASP A 44 -4.06 13.51 19.48
C ASP A 44 -3.43 12.48 18.51
N ARG A 45 -2.21 12.06 18.84
CA ARG A 45 -1.45 11.08 18.06
C ARG A 45 -2.14 9.71 18.00
N LYS A 46 -2.82 9.30 19.07
CA LYS A 46 -3.50 8.00 19.12
C LYS A 46 -4.66 7.97 18.14
N GLN A 47 -5.50 9.01 18.15
CA GLN A 47 -6.61 9.17 17.24
C GLN A 47 -6.14 9.26 15.79
N MET A 48 -5.02 9.93 15.51
CA MET A 48 -4.41 9.95 14.17
C MET A 48 -4.07 8.54 13.68
N ILE A 49 -3.39 7.74 14.53
CA ILE A 49 -3.00 6.36 14.20
C ILE A 49 -4.24 5.47 14.01
N ASP A 50 -5.22 5.55 14.91
CA ASP A 50 -6.44 4.76 14.85
C ASP A 50 -7.24 5.09 13.58
N THR A 51 -7.31 6.38 13.22
CA THR A 51 -7.96 6.85 12.00
C THR A 51 -7.25 6.31 10.75
N ALA A 52 -5.92 6.44 10.67
CA ALA A 52 -5.14 5.92 9.54
C ALA A 52 -5.31 4.40 9.38
N ARG A 53 -5.27 3.65 10.49
CA ARG A 53 -5.45 2.18 10.48
C ARG A 53 -6.84 1.76 10.03
N SER A 54 -7.88 2.55 10.35
CA SER A 54 -9.26 2.22 9.97
C SER A 54 -9.49 2.16 8.45
N CYS A 55 -8.65 2.85 7.65
CA CYS A 55 -8.78 2.86 6.19
C CYS A 55 -8.17 1.63 5.51
N LEU A 56 -7.16 0.99 6.12
CA LEU A 56 -6.43 -0.12 5.52
C LEU A 56 -7.34 -1.35 5.25
N PRO A 57 -8.22 -1.80 6.17
CA PRO A 57 -9.13 -2.92 5.90
C PRO A 57 -10.08 -2.64 4.74
N THR A 58 -10.54 -1.39 4.59
CA THR A 58 -11.44 -0.98 3.50
C THR A 58 -10.73 -1.05 2.16
N THR A 59 -9.49 -0.54 2.08
CA THR A 59 -8.66 -0.64 0.87
C THR A 59 -8.35 -2.09 0.52
N GLN A 60 -7.98 -2.91 1.52
CA GLN A 60 -7.67 -4.33 1.32
C GLN A 60 -8.87 -5.12 0.75
N ARG A 61 -10.10 -4.78 1.16
CA ARG A 61 -11.33 -5.40 0.64
C ARG A 61 -11.70 -4.95 -0.79
N ARG A 62 -10.97 -3.99 -1.36
CA ARG A 62 -11.20 -3.44 -2.70
C ARG A 62 -10.00 -3.78 -3.61
N PRO A 63 -9.88 -5.05 -4.06
CA PRO A 63 -8.73 -5.50 -4.84
C PRO A 63 -8.54 -4.72 -6.14
N ALA A 64 -9.59 -4.15 -6.72
CA ALA A 64 -9.49 -3.29 -7.90
C ALA A 64 -8.66 -2.03 -7.64
N ILE A 65 -8.80 -1.40 -6.46
CA ILE A 65 -7.99 -0.23 -6.05
C ILE A 65 -6.55 -0.66 -5.80
N VAL A 66 -6.36 -1.76 -5.09
CA VAL A 66 -5.01 -2.25 -4.81
C VAL A 66 -4.26 -2.56 -6.12
N ARG A 67 -4.95 -3.13 -7.11
CA ARG A 67 -4.40 -3.38 -8.44
C ARG A 67 -4.13 -2.09 -9.23
N SER A 68 -4.98 -1.07 -9.10
CA SER A 68 -4.78 0.18 -9.83
C SER A 68 -3.49 0.90 -9.39
N TYR A 69 -3.02 0.70 -8.15
CA TYR A 69 -1.72 1.24 -7.73
C TYR A 69 -0.55 0.76 -8.61
N PHE A 70 -0.64 -0.46 -9.15
CA PHE A 70 0.42 -1.03 -9.99
C PHE A 70 0.25 -0.73 -11.49
N GLN A 71 -0.78 0.03 -11.87
CA GLN A 71 -1.00 0.43 -13.26
C GLN A 71 -0.17 1.66 -13.66
N GLU A 72 0.31 2.42 -12.67
CA GLU A 72 1.25 3.52 -12.89
C GLU A 72 2.52 3.01 -13.58
N GLU A 73 3.00 3.77 -14.56
CA GLU A 73 4.10 3.36 -15.44
C GLU A 73 5.35 2.94 -14.66
N HIS A 74 5.66 3.70 -13.61
CA HIS A 74 6.82 3.51 -12.73
C HIS A 74 6.67 2.31 -11.76
N LEU A 75 5.45 1.81 -11.54
CA LEU A 75 5.18 0.75 -10.55
C LEU A 75 4.97 -0.64 -11.17
N ARG A 76 5.06 -0.75 -12.50
CA ARG A 76 4.91 -2.01 -13.24
C ARG A 76 5.88 -3.11 -12.79
N TYR A 77 7.05 -2.74 -12.27
CA TYR A 77 8.04 -3.71 -11.77
C TYR A 77 7.52 -4.52 -10.56
N ALA A 78 6.59 -3.95 -9.79
CA ALA A 78 6.02 -4.53 -8.58
C ALA A 78 4.61 -5.12 -8.80
N ALA A 79 4.11 -5.12 -10.05
CA ALA A 79 2.79 -5.65 -10.35
C ALA A 79 2.67 -7.15 -9.99
N PRO A 80 1.55 -7.56 -9.37
CA PRO A 80 1.30 -8.94 -8.96
C PRO A 80 1.06 -9.91 -10.12
#